data_AF-A0A0G0TTJ6-F1
#
_entry.id   AF-A0A0G0TTJ6-F1
#
_cell.length_a   1.000
_cell.length_b   1.000
_cell.length_c   1.000
_cell.angle_alpha   90.00
_cell.angle_beta   90.00
_cell.angle_gamma   90.00
#
_symmetry.space_group_name_H-M   'P 1'
#
loop_
_entity.id
_entity.type
_entity.pdbx_description
1 polymer ?
#
loop_
_entity_poly.entity_id
_entity_poly.type
_entity_poly.pdbx_seq_one_letter_code
_entity_poly.pdbx_strand_id
1 'polypeptide(L)'
;MKVTVVQCECGTTQAHRKFQTAENESQGFFSIEAGKQLLEMSLNKGLITQTDDETAATLKELESCGLPATKAEALAAAMDGRSTGLPETILARAAKNLRAEFELAEDRRRQVAQVVQEGLLGAEDGEKILALAAEIKQ
;
A
#
# COMPACT_ATOMS: atom_id res chain seq x y z
N MET A 1 0.79 30.10 -4.16
CA MET A 1 -0.30 29.29 -3.57
C MET A 1 0.37 28.23 -2.73
N LYS A 2 0.14 28.25 -1.41
CA LYS A 2 0.91 27.39 -0.51
C LYS A 2 0.48 25.93 -0.67
N VAL A 3 1.43 25.08 -1.06
CA VAL A 3 1.28 23.62 -1.04
C VAL A 3 1.68 23.12 0.33
N THR A 4 0.99 22.08 0.79
CA THR A 4 1.30 21.38 2.04
C THR A 4 1.42 19.89 1.78
N VAL A 5 2.33 19.23 2.50
CA VAL A 5 2.49 17.77 2.44
C VAL A 5 1.63 17.11 3.51
N VAL A 6 0.55 16.45 3.10
CA VAL A 6 -0.41 15.82 4.02
C VAL A 6 -0.40 14.31 3.90
N GLN A 7 -0.77 13.62 4.99
CA GLN A 7 -0.99 12.18 4.97
C GLN A 7 -2.27 11.86 4.20
N CYS A 8 -2.19 10.85 3.32
CA CYS A 8 -3.35 10.40 2.59
C CYS A 8 -4.07 9.31 3.41
N GLU A 9 -5.38 9.48 3.61
CA GLU A 9 -6.22 8.58 4.40
C GLU A 9 -7.08 7.64 3.54
N CYS A 10 -6.66 7.35 2.30
CA CYS A 10 -7.43 6.52 1.37
C CYS A 10 -7.49 5.02 1.73
N GLY A 11 -7.07 4.65 2.95
CA GLY A 11 -7.19 3.30 3.49
C GLY A 11 -6.20 2.28 2.94
N THR A 12 -5.18 2.70 2.17
CA THR A 12 -4.11 1.79 1.77
C THR A 12 -3.23 1.43 2.96
N THR A 13 -2.74 0.19 2.99
CA THR A 13 -1.84 -0.32 4.04
C THR A 13 -0.47 0.35 4.00
N GLN A 14 -0.05 0.84 2.83
CA GLN A 14 1.20 1.55 2.66
C GLN A 14 1.05 3.04 2.98
N ALA A 15 1.83 3.51 3.96
CA ALA A 15 1.93 4.92 4.28
C ALA A 15 2.37 5.73 3.05
N HIS A 16 1.59 6.76 2.73
CA HIS A 16 1.85 7.64 1.61
C HIS A 16 1.31 9.05 1.87
N ARG A 17 1.84 10.02 1.13
CA ARG A 17 1.52 11.43 1.28
C ARG A 17 0.93 11.96 -0.02
N LYS A 18 0.30 13.12 0.03
CA LYS A 18 -0.16 13.87 -1.15
C LYS A 18 0.10 15.35 -0.93
N PHE A 19 0.15 16.11 -2.02
CA PHE A 19 0.15 17.56 -1.95
C PHE A 19 -1.28 18.05 -1.83
N GLN A 20 -1.51 18.94 -0.88
CA GLN A 20 -2.78 19.60 -0.70
C GLN A 20 -2.61 21.11 -0.82
N THR A 21 -3.54 21.70 -1.53
CA THR A 21 -3.73 23.14 -1.67
C THR A 21 -5.14 23.51 -1.23
N ALA A 22 -5.47 24.80 -1.22
CA ALA A 22 -6.82 25.25 -0.86
C ALA A 22 -7.92 24.76 -1.82
N GLU A 23 -7.58 24.46 -3.08
CA GLU A 23 -8.56 24.20 -4.14
C GLU A 23 -8.47 22.77 -4.69
N ASN A 24 -7.30 22.13 -4.57
CA ASN A 24 -7.03 20.84 -5.18
C ASN A 24 -6.08 19.96 -4.34
N GLU A 25 -6.17 18.66 -4.58
CA GLU A 25 -5.28 17.65 -4.03
C GLU A 25 -4.56 16.93 -5.18
N SER A 26 -3.28 16.63 -5.00
CA SER A 26 -2.52 15.84 -5.97
C SER A 26 -2.79 14.34 -5.82
N GLN A 27 -2.30 13.58 -6.80
CA GLN A 27 -2.11 12.14 -6.61
C GLN A 27 -1.17 11.86 -5.43
N GLY A 28 -1.35 10.70 -4.79
CA GLY A 28 -0.50 10.27 -3.68
C GLY A 28 0.86 9.74 -4.14
N PHE A 29 1.87 9.90 -3.29
CA PHE A 29 3.23 9.42 -3.51
C PHE A 29 3.78 8.69 -2.29
N PHE A 30 4.59 7.67 -2.54
CA PHE A 30 5.03 6.67 -1.56
C PHE A 30 6.51 6.82 -1.16
N SER A 31 7.24 7.74 -1.78
CA SER A 31 8.64 8.05 -1.46
C SER A 31 8.94 9.54 -1.61
N ILE A 32 9.99 10.00 -0.96
CA ILE A 32 10.49 11.38 -1.06
C ILE A 32 10.86 11.70 -2.51
N GLU A 33 11.58 10.81 -3.20
CA GLU A 33 11.94 10.99 -4.62
C GLU A 33 10.69 11.14 -5.51
N ALA A 34 9.68 10.29 -5.32
CA ALA A 34 8.42 10.40 -6.08
C ALA A 34 7.69 11.72 -5.78
N GLY A 35 7.68 12.16 -4.52
CA GLY A 35 7.13 13.45 -4.13
C GLY A 35 7.85 14.62 -4.80
N LYS A 36 9.19 14.61 -4.83
CA LYS A 36 10.00 15.65 -5.50
C LYS A 36 9.69 15.72 -7.00
N GLN A 37 9.65 14.57 -7.68
CA GLN A 37 9.29 14.51 -9.11
C GLN A 37 7.87 15.01 -9.38
N LEU A 38 6.92 14.67 -8.51
CA LEU A 38 5.54 15.12 -8.64
C LEU A 38 5.41 16.64 -8.43
N LEU A 39 6.15 17.20 -7.48
CA LEU A 39 6.21 18.64 -7.23
C LEU A 39 6.78 19.37 -8.46
N GLU A 40 7.93 18.94 -8.95
CA GLU A 40 8.58 19.53 -10.14
C GLU A 40 7.68 19.46 -11.37
N MET A 41 7.05 18.30 -11.62
CA MET A 41 6.09 18.16 -12.71
C MET A 41 4.89 19.09 -12.55
N SER A 42 4.37 19.25 -11.33
CA SER A 42 3.22 20.11 -11.06
C SER A 42 3.54 21.59 -11.28
N LEU A 43 4.74 22.03 -10.87
CA LEU A 43 5.24 23.37 -11.11
C LEU A 43 5.44 23.63 -12.61
N ASN A 44 6.11 22.72 -13.32
CA ASN A 44 6.37 22.84 -14.76
C ASN A 44 5.09 22.85 -15.62
N LYS A 45 4.05 22.14 -15.18
CA LYS A 45 2.73 22.12 -15.85
C LYS A 45 1.83 23.29 -15.44
N GLY A 46 2.26 24.15 -14.52
CA GLY A 46 1.45 25.25 -13.99
C GLY A 46 0.23 24.80 -13.19
N LEU A 47 0.21 23.55 -12.72
CA LEU A 47 -0.85 23.04 -11.84
C LEU A 47 -0.71 23.58 -10.40
N ILE A 48 0.52 23.96 -10.05
CA ILE A 48 0.90 24.56 -8.78
C ILE A 48 1.77 25.77 -9.11
N THR A 49 1.55 26.87 -8.40
CA THR A 49 2.39 28.07 -8.48
C THR A 49 2.93 28.40 -7.10
N GLN A 50 4.24 28.29 -6.94
CA GLN A 50 4.98 28.61 -5.72
C GLN A 50 6.17 29.51 -6.04
N THR A 51 6.55 30.35 -5.08
CA THR A 51 7.85 31.04 -5.07
C THR A 51 8.99 30.07 -4.77
N ASP A 52 10.24 30.48 -4.99
CA ASP A 52 11.42 29.66 -4.67
C ASP A 52 11.48 29.32 -3.18
N ASP A 53 11.15 30.27 -2.30
CA ASP A 53 11.10 30.07 -0.84
C ASP A 53 9.99 29.07 -0.44
N GLU A 54 8.80 29.17 -1.05
CA GLU A 54 7.71 28.20 -0.83
C GLU A 54 8.08 26.80 -1.32
N THR A 55 8.80 26.72 -2.45
CA THR A 55 9.28 25.45 -3.00
C THR A 55 10.32 24.81 -2.07
N ALA A 56 11.27 25.60 -1.57
CA ALA A 56 12.26 25.14 -0.59
C ALA A 56 11.62 24.65 0.71
N ALA A 57 10.58 25.35 1.20
CA ALA A 57 9.82 24.91 2.37
C ALA A 57 9.10 23.57 2.12
N THR A 58 8.49 23.42 0.94
CA THR A 58 7.78 22.18 0.55
C THR A 58 8.76 21.00 0.42
N LEU A 59 9.95 21.23 -0.13
CA LEU A 59 11.01 20.22 -0.20
C LEU A 59 11.48 19.78 1.20
N LYS A 60 11.60 20.72 2.14
CA LYS A 60 11.95 20.41 3.52
C LYS A 60 10.86 19.62 4.25
N GLU A 61 9.59 19.94 3.98
CA GLU A 61 8.45 19.14 4.47
C GLU A 61 8.46 17.73 3.88
N LEU A 62 8.74 17.58 2.57
CA LEU A 62 8.90 16.27 1.92
C LEU A 62 10.02 15.45 2.57
N GLU A 63 11.17 16.06 2.85
CA GLU A 63 12.30 15.36 3.46
C GLU A 63 12.04 14.93 4.91
N SER A 64 11.09 15.57 5.59
CA SER A 64 10.72 15.28 6.98
C SER A 64 9.42 14.49 7.14
N CYS A 65 8.76 14.11 6.04
CA CYS A 65 7.43 13.49 6.08
C CYS A 65 7.41 11.99 6.49
N GLY A 66 8.59 11.41 6.74
CA GLY A 66 8.76 10.03 7.20
C GLY A 66 8.54 8.97 6.12
N LEU A 67 8.51 9.35 4.84
CA LEU A 67 8.47 8.42 3.72
C LEU A 67 9.87 7.86 3.40
N PRO A 68 9.96 6.67 2.79
CA PRO A 68 11.19 6.15 2.20
C PRO A 68 11.85 7.15 1.26
N ALA A 69 13.19 7.16 1.21
CA ALA A 69 13.92 8.12 0.39
C ALA A 69 13.72 7.84 -1.10
N THR A 70 13.81 6.57 -1.50
CA THR A 70 13.74 6.15 -2.90
C THR A 70 12.46 5.37 -3.22
N LYS A 71 12.10 5.31 -4.51
CA LYS A 71 11.02 4.43 -4.98
C LYS A 71 11.32 2.95 -4.72
N ALA A 72 12.59 2.55 -4.79
CA ALA A 72 13.01 1.18 -4.53
C ALA A 72 12.79 0.80 -3.06
N GLU A 73 13.14 1.67 -2.12
CA GLU A 73 12.85 1.48 -0.70
C GLU A 73 11.35 1.46 -0.42
N ALA A 74 10.57 2.31 -1.08
CA ALA A 74 9.11 2.28 -0.95
C ALA A 74 8.51 0.97 -1.50
N LEU A 75 9.04 0.45 -2.60
CA LEU A 75 8.65 -0.85 -3.12
C LEU A 75 9.07 -1.97 -2.18
N ALA A 76 10.30 -1.92 -1.65
CA ALA A 76 10.78 -2.87 -0.66
C ALA A 76 9.91 -2.84 0.61
N ALA A 77 9.54 -1.67 1.12
CA ALA A 77 8.64 -1.52 2.26
C ALA A 77 7.20 -1.99 1.95
N ALA A 78 6.72 -1.86 0.72
CA ALA A 78 5.45 -2.46 0.29
C ALA A 78 5.54 -3.99 0.22
N MET A 79 6.70 -4.52 -0.15
CA MET A 79 6.98 -5.95 -0.20
C MET A 79 7.24 -6.55 1.18
N ASP A 80 7.89 -5.82 2.08
CA ASP A 80 8.13 -6.16 3.50
C ASP A 80 6.85 -5.96 4.33
N GLY A 81 6.01 -4.99 3.92
CA GLY A 81 4.63 -4.79 4.38
C GLY A 81 3.67 -5.91 3.97
N ARG A 82 4.10 -6.90 3.18
CA ARG A 82 3.42 -8.22 3.12
C ARG A 82 3.76 -9.04 4.36
N SER A 83 3.43 -8.54 5.55
CA SER A 83 3.08 -9.33 6.74
C SER A 83 2.87 -8.40 7.95
N THR A 84 1.78 -7.63 7.94
CA THR A 84 0.91 -7.73 9.12
C THR A 84 -0.22 -8.61 8.63
N GLY A 85 -0.09 -9.93 8.84
CA GLY A 85 -0.97 -10.93 8.24
C GLY A 85 -2.44 -10.54 8.27
N LEU A 86 -3.22 -11.06 7.32
CA LEU A 86 -4.64 -10.75 7.21
C LEU A 86 -5.34 -10.87 8.58
N PRO A 87 -6.28 -9.96 8.91
CA PRO A 87 -7.03 -10.06 10.15
C PRO A 87 -7.66 -11.45 10.32
N GLU A 88 -7.69 -11.97 11.55
CA GLU A 88 -8.20 -13.33 11.81
C GLU A 88 -9.62 -13.57 11.25
N THR A 89 -10.47 -12.54 11.26
CA THR A 89 -11.82 -12.61 10.69
C THR A 89 -11.81 -12.82 9.17
N ILE A 90 -10.83 -12.25 8.46
CA ILE A 90 -10.65 -12.41 7.03
C ILE A 90 -10.06 -13.78 6.73
N LEU A 91 -9.06 -14.22 7.50
CA LEU A 91 -8.48 -15.57 7.39
C LEU A 91 -9.56 -16.65 7.60
N ALA A 92 -10.39 -16.50 8.63
CA ALA A 92 -11.48 -17.43 8.92
C ALA A 92 -12.56 -17.43 7.83
N ARG A 93 -12.88 -16.27 7.24
CA ARG A 93 -13.83 -16.18 6.14
C ARG A 93 -13.27 -16.82 4.86
N ALA A 94 -12.02 -16.55 4.53
CA ALA A 94 -11.33 -17.16 3.41
C ALA A 94 -11.27 -18.69 3.56
N ALA A 95 -10.96 -19.19 4.76
CA ALA A 95 -10.95 -20.62 5.06
C ALA A 95 -12.33 -21.28 4.87
N LYS A 96 -13.42 -20.62 5.31
CA LYS A 96 -14.80 -21.09 5.09
C LYS A 96 -15.15 -21.14 3.60
N ASN A 97 -14.84 -20.08 2.86
CA ASN A 97 -15.10 -20.04 1.41
C ASN A 97 -14.30 -21.12 0.68
N LEU A 98 -13.02 -21.27 1.00
CA LEU A 98 -12.14 -22.28 0.42
C LEU A 98 -12.65 -23.71 0.68
N ARG A 99 -13.21 -23.97 1.88
CA ARG A 99 -13.89 -25.23 2.21
C ARG A 99 -15.19 -25.45 1.47
N ALA A 100 -15.95 -24.39 1.21
CA ALA A 100 -17.22 -24.46 0.50
C ALA A 100 -17.04 -24.69 -1.00
N GLU A 101 -16.00 -24.13 -1.59
CA GLU A 101 -15.72 -24.22 -3.03
C GLU A 101 -14.95 -25.49 -3.41
N PHE A 102 -14.12 -26.02 -2.51
CA PHE A 102 -13.28 -27.18 -2.80
C PHE A 102 -13.43 -28.27 -1.73
N GLU A 103 -14.01 -29.41 -2.12
CA GLU A 103 -14.20 -30.56 -1.23
C GLU A 103 -12.87 -31.23 -0.83
N LEU A 104 -11.96 -31.40 -1.78
CA LEU A 104 -10.70 -32.11 -1.57
C LEU A 104 -9.62 -31.19 -0.99
N ALA A 105 -8.84 -31.73 -0.05
CA ALA A 105 -7.74 -31.00 0.60
C ALA A 105 -6.62 -30.62 -0.37
N GLU A 106 -6.37 -31.44 -1.38
CA GLU A 106 -5.33 -31.18 -2.39
C GLU A 106 -5.71 -30.00 -3.30
N ASP A 107 -6.98 -29.88 -3.67
CA ASP A 107 -7.47 -28.75 -4.48
C ASP A 107 -7.40 -27.45 -3.70
N ARG A 108 -7.75 -27.47 -2.40
CA ARG A 108 -7.57 -26.32 -1.51
C ARG A 108 -6.12 -25.85 -1.45
N ARG A 109 -5.17 -26.80 -1.31
CA ARG A 109 -3.73 -26.50 -1.30
C ARG A 109 -3.27 -25.92 -2.62
N ARG A 110 -3.71 -26.50 -3.74
CA ARG A 110 -3.35 -26.02 -5.09
C ARG A 110 -3.87 -24.60 -5.32
N GLN A 111 -5.10 -24.31 -4.93
CA GLN A 111 -5.70 -22.98 -5.05
C GLN A 111 -4.92 -21.95 -4.23
N VAL A 112 -4.64 -22.23 -2.97
CA VAL A 112 -3.88 -21.30 -2.11
C VAL A 112 -2.46 -21.08 -2.67
N ALA A 113 -1.79 -22.14 -3.13
CA ALA A 113 -0.47 -22.03 -3.73
C ALA A 113 -0.48 -21.15 -5.00
N GLN A 114 -1.53 -21.25 -5.82
CA GLN A 114 -1.69 -20.40 -7.00
C GLN A 114 -1.86 -18.93 -6.62
N VAL A 115 -2.74 -18.62 -5.67
CA VAL A 115 -2.99 -17.24 -5.22
C VAL A 115 -1.72 -16.62 -4.57
N VAL A 116 -0.90 -17.44 -3.90
CA VAL A 116 0.41 -17.02 -3.38
C VAL A 116 1.41 -16.77 -4.51
N GLN A 117 1.48 -17.64 -5.52
CA GLN A 117 2.35 -17.46 -6.68
C GLN A 117 1.99 -16.21 -7.50
N GLU A 118 0.70 -15.91 -7.63
CA GLU A 118 0.19 -14.69 -8.25
C GLU A 118 0.44 -13.43 -7.40
N GLY A 119 0.96 -13.59 -6.18
CA GLY A 119 1.31 -12.50 -5.28
C GLY A 119 0.12 -11.83 -4.60
N LEU A 120 -1.08 -12.40 -4.73
CA LEU A 120 -2.34 -11.90 -4.17
C LEU A 120 -2.51 -12.25 -2.68
N LEU A 121 -1.75 -13.22 -2.19
CA LEU A 121 -1.75 -13.68 -0.81
C LEU A 121 -0.32 -13.93 -0.33
N GLY A 122 -0.01 -13.53 0.91
CA GLY A 122 1.27 -13.87 1.54
C GLY A 122 1.35 -15.36 1.86
N ALA A 123 2.54 -15.96 1.76
CA ALA A 123 2.72 -17.39 2.05
C ALA A 123 2.24 -17.77 3.47
N GLU A 124 2.55 -16.92 4.47
CA GLU A 124 2.15 -17.12 5.87
C GLU A 124 0.62 -17.11 6.05
N ASP A 125 -0.08 -16.18 5.40
CA ASP A 125 -1.54 -16.11 5.44
C ASP A 125 -2.19 -17.29 4.68
N GLY A 126 -1.55 -17.75 3.60
CA GLY A 126 -1.94 -18.97 2.90
C GLY A 126 -1.88 -20.20 3.79
N GLU A 127 -0.81 -20.36 4.58
CA GLU A 127 -0.69 -21.45 5.54
C GLU A 127 -1.77 -21.37 6.64
N LYS A 128 -2.03 -20.18 7.18
CA LYS A 128 -3.09 -19.96 8.18
C LYS A 128 -4.48 -20.31 7.63
N ILE A 129 -4.80 -19.91 6.40
CA ILE A 129 -6.08 -20.24 5.75
C ILE A 129 -6.23 -21.76 5.60
N LEU A 130 -5.18 -22.46 5.18
CA LEU A 130 -5.20 -23.92 5.03
C LEU A 130 -5.38 -24.65 6.36
N ALA A 131 -4.72 -24.18 7.42
CA ALA A 131 -4.88 -24.70 8.77
C ALA A 131 -6.32 -24.54 9.27
N LEU A 132 -6.86 -23.32 9.19
CA LEU A 132 -8.24 -23.02 9.59
C LEU A 132 -9.26 -23.84 8.77
N ALA A 133 -9.02 -24.01 7.47
CA ALA A 133 -9.89 -24.82 6.62
C ALA A 133 -9.89 -26.31 7.01
N ALA A 134 -8.79 -26.83 7.56
CA ALA A 134 -8.72 -28.20 8.04
C ALA A 134 -9.50 -28.40 9.35
N GLU A 135 -9.54 -27.39 10.22
CA GLU A 135 -10.19 -27.43 11.53
C GLU A 135 -11.72 -27.26 11.48
N ILE A 136 -12.25 -26.67 10.41
CA ILE A 136 -13.70 -26.56 10.18
C ILE A 136 -14.28 -27.97 9.98
N LYS A 137 -14.93 -28.49 11.04
CA LYS A 137 -15.76 -29.69 11.00
C LYS A 137 -17.16 -29.33 10.48
N GLN A 138 -17.73 -30.21 9.65
CA GLN A 138 -19.12 -30.13 9.19
C GLN A 138 -20.10 -30.19 10.36
#